data_AF-A0A959AIA8-F1
#
_entry.id   AF-A0A959AIA8-F1
#
_cell.length_a   1.000
_cell.length_b   1.000
_cell.length_c   1.000
_cell.angle_alpha   90.00
_cell.angle_beta   90.00
_cell.angle_gamma   90.00
#
_symmetry.space_group_name_H-M   'P 1'
#
loop_
_entity.id
_entity.type
_entity.pdbx_description
1 polymer ?
#
loop_
_entity_poly.entity_id
_entity_poly.type
_entity_poly.pdbx_seq_one_letter_code
_entity_poly.pdbx_strand_id
1 'polypeptide(L)'
;MESFRFKKHILDRFQEHLQQDYEDYCLRHGIDSSAGSGLLTFLIDQELIPPVQIQRYTVRREFRQAYPKQDFHKTQTVHTLADRFQISERTVWSILRGVAEEKI
;
A
#
# COMPACT_ATOMS: atom_id res chain seq x y z
N MET A 1 -27.96 8.00 -12.76
CA MET A 1 -27.59 6.56 -12.69
C MET A 1 -26.53 6.17 -13.73
N GLU A 2 -25.75 7.12 -14.27
CA GLU A 2 -24.70 6.87 -15.28
C GLU A 2 -23.27 6.84 -14.69
N SER A 3 -23.01 7.58 -13.61
CA SER A 3 -21.69 7.65 -12.95
C SER A 3 -21.14 6.28 -12.51
N PHE A 4 -22.01 5.35 -12.10
CA PHE A 4 -21.61 4.01 -11.67
C PHE A 4 -21.21 3.10 -12.85
N ARG A 5 -21.86 3.25 -14.02
CA ARG A 5 -21.55 2.46 -15.22
C ARG A 5 -20.24 2.86 -15.87
N PHE A 6 -19.96 4.17 -15.92
CA PHE A 6 -18.69 4.69 -16.43
C PHE A 6 -17.50 4.20 -15.60
N LYS A 7 -17.63 4.23 -14.26
CA LYS A 7 -16.61 3.70 -13.35
C LYS A 7 -16.39 2.19 -13.53
N LYS A 8 -17.46 1.42 -13.73
CA LYS A 8 -17.35 -0.03 -13.97
C LYS A 8 -16.61 -0.31 -15.27
N HIS A 9 -16.97 0.33 -16.38
CA HIS A 9 -16.32 0.08 -17.65
C HIS A 9 -14.81 0.41 -17.63
N ILE A 10 -14.45 1.54 -17.00
CA ILE A 10 -13.04 1.90 -16.81
C ILE A 10 -12.32 0.87 -15.95
N LEU A 11 -12.95 0.41 -14.86
CA LEU A 11 -12.36 -0.61 -14.00
C LEU A 11 -12.16 -1.94 -14.74
N ASP A 12 -13.16 -2.38 -15.49
CA ASP A 12 -13.09 -3.61 -16.28
C ASP A 12 -11.93 -3.53 -17.30
N ARG A 13 -11.80 -2.41 -18.02
CA ARG A 13 -10.70 -2.17 -18.96
C ARG A 13 -9.34 -2.07 -18.29
N PHE A 14 -9.27 -1.38 -17.14
CA PHE A 14 -8.06 -1.31 -16.34
C PHE A 14 -7.59 -2.71 -15.94
N GLN A 15 -8.50 -3.57 -15.46
CA GLN A 15 -8.16 -4.94 -15.06
C GLN A 15 -7.68 -5.78 -16.25
N GLU A 16 -8.34 -5.68 -17.41
CA GLU A 16 -7.94 -6.38 -18.64
C GLU A 16 -6.54 -5.98 -19.09
N HIS A 17 -6.27 -4.67 -19.21
CA HIS A 17 -4.96 -4.17 -19.63
C HIS A 17 -3.86 -4.53 -18.63
N LEU A 18 -4.14 -4.39 -17.34
CA LEU A 18 -3.18 -4.69 -16.29
C LEU A 18 -2.74 -6.15 -16.29
N GLN A 19 -3.70 -7.06 -16.47
CA GLN A 19 -3.42 -8.49 -16.54
C GLN A 19 -2.55 -8.82 -17.76
N GLN A 20 -2.89 -8.28 -18.92
CA GLN A 20 -2.13 -8.48 -20.16
C GLN A 20 -0.70 -7.94 -20.03
N ASP A 21 -0.55 -6.72 -19.53
CA ASP A 21 0.77 -6.10 -19.36
C ASP A 21 1.64 -6.86 -18.34
N TYR A 22 1.03 -7.41 -17.28
CA TYR A 22 1.74 -8.23 -16.30
C TYR A 22 2.18 -9.59 -16.87
N GLU A 23 1.33 -10.25 -17.67
CA GLU A 23 1.69 -11.48 -18.36
C GLU A 23 2.86 -11.26 -19.34
N ASP A 24 2.79 -10.18 -20.12
CA ASP A 24 3.86 -9.75 -21.01
C ASP A 24 5.18 -9.48 -20.26
N TYR A 25 5.09 -8.79 -19.12
CA TYR A 25 6.24 -8.56 -18.25
C TYR A 25 6.83 -9.89 -17.76
N CYS A 26 6.01 -10.81 -17.30
CA CYS A 26 6.46 -12.12 -16.83
C CYS A 26 7.18 -12.91 -17.94
N LEU A 27 6.62 -12.91 -19.15
CA LEU A 27 7.23 -13.57 -20.31
C LEU A 27 8.58 -12.97 -20.68
N ARG A 28 8.70 -11.63 -20.69
CA ARG A 28 9.95 -10.93 -21.03
C ARG A 28 11.06 -11.18 -20.02
N HIS A 29 10.70 -11.35 -18.75
CA HIS A 29 11.65 -11.49 -17.65
C HIS A 29 11.85 -12.94 -17.18
N GLY A 30 11.16 -13.92 -17.79
CA GLY A 30 11.23 -15.33 -17.39
C GLY A 30 10.69 -15.60 -15.99
N ILE A 31 9.72 -14.78 -15.54
CA ILE A 31 9.10 -14.88 -14.23
C ILE A 31 7.84 -15.75 -14.34
N ASP A 32 7.61 -16.60 -13.36
CA ASP A 32 6.35 -17.33 -13.23
C ASP A 32 5.23 -16.36 -12.77
N SER A 33 4.26 -16.12 -13.64
CA SER A 33 3.13 -15.23 -13.36
C SER A 33 2.22 -15.74 -12.23
N SER A 34 2.31 -17.01 -11.85
CA SER A 34 1.57 -17.59 -10.73
C SER A 34 2.15 -17.20 -9.36
N ALA A 35 3.39 -16.69 -9.31
CA ALA A 35 3.99 -16.16 -8.10
C ALA A 35 3.40 -14.77 -7.78
N GLY A 36 2.54 -14.69 -6.77
CA GLY A 36 1.81 -13.45 -6.42
C GLY A 36 2.68 -12.25 -6.01
N SER A 37 3.98 -12.43 -5.76
CA SER A 37 4.92 -11.34 -5.47
C SER A 37 5.31 -10.51 -6.71
N GLY A 38 5.31 -11.11 -7.90
CA GLY A 38 5.71 -10.43 -9.14
C GLY A 38 4.77 -9.30 -9.53
N LEU A 39 3.47 -9.48 -9.28
CA LEU A 39 2.45 -8.50 -9.61
C LEU A 39 2.64 -7.22 -8.80
N LEU A 40 2.91 -7.31 -7.49
CA LEU A 40 3.13 -6.13 -6.66
C LEU A 40 4.33 -5.31 -7.14
N THR A 41 5.44 -5.96 -7.48
CA THR A 41 6.63 -5.28 -8.04
C THR A 41 6.28 -4.59 -9.36
N PHE A 42 5.59 -5.30 -10.26
CA PHE A 42 5.14 -4.74 -11.53
C PHE A 42 4.26 -3.49 -11.34
N LEU A 43 3.30 -3.52 -10.40
CA LEU A 43 2.45 -2.37 -10.12
C LEU A 43 3.22 -1.15 -9.58
N ILE A 44 4.29 -1.39 -8.83
CA ILE A 44 5.16 -0.33 -8.30
C ILE A 44 6.01 0.24 -9.44
N ASP A 45 6.60 -0.61 -10.28
CA ASP A 45 7.46 -0.22 -11.40
C ASP A 45 6.70 0.54 -12.48
N GLN A 46 5.41 0.22 -12.70
CA GLN A 46 4.51 0.96 -13.59
C GLN A 46 3.90 2.23 -12.95
N GLU A 47 4.35 2.62 -11.76
CA GLU A 47 3.86 3.78 -11.00
C GLU A 47 2.34 3.75 -10.68
N LEU A 48 1.70 2.57 -10.77
CA LEU A 48 0.28 2.39 -10.47
C LEU A 48 -0.01 2.43 -8.98
N ILE A 49 0.99 2.13 -8.14
CA ILE A 49 0.93 2.31 -6.69
C ILE A 49 1.91 3.41 -6.28
N PRO A 50 1.41 4.61 -5.89
CA PRO A 50 2.28 5.70 -5.48
C PRO A 50 3.12 5.32 -4.25
N PRO A 51 4.43 5.64 -4.22
CA PRO A 51 5.31 5.32 -3.08
C PRO A 51 4.80 5.82 -1.72
N VAL A 52 4.13 6.97 -1.71
CA VAL A 52 3.52 7.54 -0.50
C VAL A 52 2.43 6.62 0.08
N GLN A 53 1.70 5.89 -0.75
CA GLN A 53 0.68 4.95 -0.29
C GLN A 53 1.29 3.67 0.27
N ILE A 54 2.39 3.19 -0.33
CA ILE A 54 3.18 2.08 0.20
C ILE A 54 3.69 2.43 1.60
N GLN A 55 4.33 3.60 1.75
CA GLN A 55 4.84 4.07 3.04
C GLN A 55 3.72 4.17 4.09
N ARG A 56 2.58 4.77 3.72
CA ARG A 56 1.42 4.87 4.61
C ARG A 56 0.90 3.51 5.04
N TYR A 57 0.73 2.59 4.11
CA TYR A 57 0.25 1.24 4.40
C TYR A 57 1.19 0.52 5.37
N THR A 58 2.49 0.51 5.06
CA THR A 58 3.51 -0.19 5.85
C THR A 58 3.60 0.36 7.27
N VAL A 59 3.75 1.69 7.42
CA VAL A 59 3.83 2.34 8.74
C VAL A 59 2.58 2.07 9.58
N ARG A 60 1.38 2.12 8.99
CA ARG A 60 0.14 1.83 9.70
C ARG A 60 0.04 0.37 10.15
N ARG A 61 0.46 -0.58 9.31
CA ARG A 61 0.42 -2.00 9.64
C ARG A 61 1.39 -2.31 10.79
N GLU A 62 2.61 -1.81 10.70
CA GLU A 62 3.66 -1.99 11.69
C GLU A 62 3.29 -1.34 13.03
N PHE A 63 2.72 -0.13 12.99
CA PHE A 63 2.20 0.51 14.19
C PHE A 63 1.10 -0.34 14.85
N ARG A 64 0.13 -0.87 14.09
CA ARG A 64 -0.92 -1.75 14.67
C ARG A 64 -0.35 -3.04 15.27
N GLN A 65 0.69 -3.61 14.68
CA GLN A 65 1.34 -4.81 15.21
C GLN A 65 2.14 -4.52 16.49
N ALA A 66 2.84 -3.39 16.53
CA ALA A 66 3.63 -2.96 17.68
C ALA A 66 2.77 -2.33 18.80
N TYR A 67 1.56 -1.88 18.48
CA TYR A 67 0.63 -1.21 19.38
C TYR A 67 -0.79 -1.84 19.38
N PRO A 68 -0.93 -3.14 19.70
CA PRO A 68 -2.19 -3.85 19.54
C PRO A 68 -3.26 -3.51 20.60
N LYS A 69 -2.93 -2.78 21.69
CA LYS A 69 -3.81 -2.66 22.88
C LYS A 69 -3.93 -1.27 23.52
N GLN A 70 -3.55 -0.20 22.83
CA GLN A 70 -3.57 1.14 23.43
C GLN A 70 -2.76 1.28 24.74
N ASP A 71 -1.64 0.55 24.85
CA ASP A 71 -0.75 0.67 26.03
C ASP A 71 -0.09 2.07 26.12
N PHE A 72 0.55 2.39 27.24
CA PHE A 72 1.12 3.72 27.48
C PHE A 72 2.36 4.07 26.61
N HIS A 73 2.74 3.23 25.67
CA HIS A 73 3.98 3.35 24.89
C HIS A 73 3.81 3.93 23.49
N LYS A 74 2.68 4.60 23.19
CA LYS A 74 2.40 5.16 21.85
C LYS A 74 3.55 6.01 21.28
N THR A 75 4.08 6.92 22.09
CA THR A 75 5.20 7.79 21.71
C THR A 75 6.47 6.98 21.44
N GLN A 76 6.75 5.99 22.29
CA GLN A 76 7.90 5.10 22.11
C GLN A 76 7.77 4.28 20.81
N THR A 77 6.57 3.78 20.50
CA THR A 77 6.32 3.09 19.23
C THR A 77 6.56 4.02 18.04
N VAL A 78 6.10 5.27 18.10
CA VAL A 78 6.34 6.24 17.03
C VAL A 78 7.82 6.52 16.82
N HIS A 79 8.58 6.69 17.90
CA HIS A 79 10.03 6.88 17.86
C HIS A 79 10.72 5.68 17.18
N THR A 80 10.42 4.47 17.64
CA THR A 80 10.98 3.23 17.05
C THR A 80 10.66 3.09 15.56
N LEU A 81 9.45 3.45 15.13
CA LEU A 81 9.08 3.39 13.71
C LEU A 81 9.76 4.49 12.87
N ALA A 82 9.93 5.69 13.44
CA ALA A 82 10.65 6.78 12.80
C ALA A 82 12.09 6.36 12.49
N ASP A 83 12.78 5.77 13.48
CA ASP A 83 14.14 5.25 13.32
C ASP A 83 14.19 4.08 12.34
N ARG A 84 13.30 3.09 12.47
CA ARG A 84 13.26 1.89 11.62
C ARG A 84 13.09 2.23 10.14
N PHE A 85 12.19 3.17 9.83
CA PHE A 85 11.89 3.57 8.46
C PHE A 85 12.69 4.78 7.98
N GLN A 86 13.60 5.30 8.80
CA GLN A 86 14.40 6.49 8.50
C GLN A 86 13.55 7.69 8.06
N ILE A 87 12.43 7.92 8.75
CA ILE A 87 11.52 9.04 8.52
C ILE A 87 11.32 9.84 9.80
N SER A 88 10.93 11.12 9.68
CA SER A 88 10.67 11.93 10.87
C SER A 88 9.46 11.41 11.67
N GLU A 89 9.50 11.56 13.00
CA GLU A 89 8.33 11.29 13.85
C GLU A 89 7.11 12.08 13.40
N ARG A 90 7.29 13.33 12.92
CA ARG A 90 6.20 14.14 12.35
C ARG A 90 5.55 13.45 11.15
N THR A 91 6.32 12.79 10.30
CA THR A 91 5.81 11.99 9.18
C THR A 91 5.00 10.82 9.70
N VAL A 92 5.53 10.07 10.68
CA VAL A 92 4.80 8.95 11.33
C VAL A 92 3.48 9.44 11.92
N TRP A 93 3.51 10.49 12.73
CA TRP A 93 2.29 11.10 13.28
C TRP A 93 1.31 11.52 12.19
N SER A 94 1.78 12.13 11.10
CA SER A 94 0.93 12.52 9.99
C SER A 94 0.26 11.33 9.31
N ILE A 95 0.98 10.20 9.16
CA ILE A 95 0.44 8.95 8.60
C ILE A 95 -0.61 8.34 9.53
N LEU A 96 -0.37 8.40 10.85
CA LEU A 96 -1.24 7.84 11.88
C LEU A 96 -2.49 8.68 12.18
N ARG A 97 -2.48 9.99 11.91
CA ARG A 97 -3.67 10.85 12.12
C ARG A 97 -4.92 10.32 11.43
N GLY A 98 -4.79 9.73 10.24
CA GLY A 98 -5.91 9.13 9.52
C GLY A 98 -6.35 7.73 10.00
N VAL A 99 -5.80 7.21 11.09
CA VAL A 99 -6.16 5.89 11.67
C VAL A 99 -7.01 6.04 12.93
N ALA A 100 -6.94 7.19 13.61
CA ALA A 100 -7.70 7.43 14.84
C ALA A 100 -9.23 7.58 14.60
N GLU A 101 -9.65 7.74 13.35
CA GLU A 101 -11.04 7.95 12.96
C GLU A 101 -11.75 6.69 12.46
N GLU A 102 -11.01 5.63 12.11
CA GLU A 102 -11.57 4.29 11.85
C GLU A 102 -11.83 3.61 13.21
N LYS A 103 -12.89 4.08 13.89
CA LYS A 103 -13.45 3.38 15.06
C LYS A 103 -13.85 1.96 14.65
N ILE A 104 -13.32 0.99 15.40
CA ILE A 104 -13.81 -0.39 15.50
C ILE A 104 -15.30 -0.37 15.88
#